data_AF-A0A1H1UAT9-F1
#
_entry.id   AF-A0A1H1UAT9-F1
#
_cell.length_a   1.000
_cell.length_b   1.000
_cell.length_c   1.000
_cell.angle_alpha   90.00
_cell.angle_beta   90.00
_cell.angle_gamma   90.00
#
_symmetry.space_group_name_H-M   'P 1'
#
loop_
_entity.id
_entity.type
_entity.pdbx_description
1 polymer ?
#
loop_
_entity_poly.entity_id
_entity_poly.type
_entity_poly.pdbx_seq_one_letter_code
_entity_poly.pdbx_strand_id
1 'polypeptide(L)'
;MKIVVLLTFCLIVVSSTAQDLEGKWMMTKEGDTYIIPENLVLEISSDTLKFFSFDTLKSTIPIKIEKDKIISEKQVSFIEVINENRFKIKSQGTVNNIDGLISTEYVRLIPTKTNLSSEEIQKLSFQFNWRDDMFTVIFNKELGDPQLLKNIGLSELIKMNLEKIDLTYFISIYESGTRKTVFPIKEVSKDRMILYGTPDEPYEIVGEKVE
;
A
#
# COMPACT_ATOMS: atom_id res chain seq x y z
N MET A 1 -61.01 -31.55 -7.10
CA MET A 1 -59.53 -31.55 -7.22
C MET A 1 -59.01 -30.19 -6.78
N LYS A 2 -58.27 -30.11 -5.66
CA LYS A 2 -57.58 -28.90 -5.22
C LYS A 2 -56.09 -29.15 -5.40
N ILE A 3 -55.46 -28.42 -6.33
CA ILE A 3 -54.01 -28.42 -6.51
C ILE A 3 -53.45 -27.47 -5.45
N VAL A 4 -52.70 -28.03 -4.50
CA VAL A 4 -51.90 -27.24 -3.56
C VAL A 4 -50.57 -26.96 -4.25
N VAL A 5 -50.35 -25.71 -4.64
CA VAL A 5 -49.06 -25.24 -5.13
C VAL A 5 -48.20 -24.94 -3.91
N LEU A 6 -47.23 -25.81 -3.63
CA LEU A 6 -46.21 -25.58 -2.61
C LEU A 6 -45.15 -24.65 -3.21
N LEU A 7 -45.24 -23.35 -2.89
CA LEU A 7 -44.20 -22.38 -3.22
C LEU A 7 -43.04 -22.56 -2.25
N THR A 8 -41.99 -23.24 -2.70
CA THR A 8 -40.72 -23.34 -1.99
C THR A 8 -40.03 -21.98 -2.07
N PHE A 9 -40.12 -21.20 -1.00
CA PHE A 9 -39.42 -19.94 -0.84
C PHE A 9 -37.94 -20.25 -0.57
N CYS A 10 -37.09 -20.18 -1.60
CA CYS A 10 -35.64 -20.20 -1.41
C CYS A 10 -35.25 -18.92 -0.66
N LEU A 11 -35.07 -19.03 0.65
CA LEU A 11 -34.35 -18.04 1.45
C LEU A 11 -32.91 -17.99 0.94
N ILE A 12 -32.63 -17.04 0.05
CA ILE A 12 -31.26 -16.59 -0.19
C ILE A 12 -30.83 -15.95 1.12
N VAL A 13 -30.14 -16.74 1.96
CA VAL A 13 -29.40 -16.20 3.10
C VAL A 13 -28.29 -15.38 2.48
N VAL A 14 -28.55 -14.08 2.30
CA VAL A 14 -27.48 -13.12 2.07
C VAL A 14 -26.69 -13.13 3.36
N SER A 15 -25.62 -13.92 3.40
CA SER A 15 -24.66 -13.87 4.48
C SER A 15 -24.20 -12.42 4.57
N SER A 16 -24.54 -11.79 5.69
CA SER A 16 -24.01 -10.49 6.08
C SER A 16 -22.51 -10.48 5.78
N THR A 17 -22.11 -9.60 4.87
CA THR A 17 -20.81 -9.54 4.21
C THR A 17 -19.67 -10.00 5.11
N ALA A 18 -19.09 -11.16 4.78
CA ALA A 18 -17.73 -11.44 5.22
C ALA A 18 -16.88 -10.26 4.72
N GLN A 19 -16.11 -9.66 5.63
CA GLN A 19 -15.19 -8.60 5.28
C GLN A 19 -14.25 -9.13 4.21
N ASP A 20 -14.28 -8.55 3.01
CA ASP A 20 -13.31 -8.92 1.98
C ASP A 20 -11.97 -8.34 2.39
N LEU A 21 -11.10 -9.20 2.93
CA LEU A 21 -9.71 -8.88 3.24
C LEU A 21 -8.77 -9.42 2.17
N GLU A 22 -9.28 -10.22 1.25
CA GLU A 22 -8.46 -10.91 0.27
C GLU A 22 -7.77 -9.90 -0.64
N GLY A 23 -6.49 -10.15 -0.91
CA GLY A 23 -5.67 -9.32 -1.78
C GLY A 23 -4.48 -8.68 -1.07
N LYS A 24 -3.87 -7.69 -1.74
CA LYS A 24 -2.64 -7.03 -1.30
C LYS A 24 -2.91 -5.69 -0.64
N TRP A 25 -2.20 -5.42 0.44
CA TRP A 25 -2.36 -4.25 1.28
C TRP A 25 -0.99 -3.67 1.62
N MET A 26 -0.80 -2.37 1.45
CA MET A 26 0.43 -1.68 1.78
C MET A 26 0.30 -1.00 3.14
N MET A 27 1.30 -1.16 3.99
CA MET A 27 1.36 -0.44 5.26
C MET A 27 1.51 1.07 5.00
N THR A 28 0.69 1.89 5.65
CA THR A 28 0.90 3.34 5.65
C THR A 28 2.03 3.70 6.61
N LYS A 29 2.90 4.62 6.20
CA LYS A 29 4.01 5.11 7.02
C LYS A 29 3.79 6.58 7.37
N GLU A 30 4.11 6.94 8.61
CA GLU A 30 4.24 8.33 9.03
C GLU A 30 5.72 8.64 9.29
N GLY A 31 6.24 9.73 8.72
CA GLY A 31 7.62 10.16 8.91
C GLY A 31 8.67 9.07 8.67
N ASP A 32 9.72 9.06 9.50
CA ASP A 32 10.87 8.15 9.43
C ASP A 32 10.61 6.77 10.05
N THR A 33 9.37 6.26 9.96
CA THR A 33 9.03 4.97 10.57
C THR A 33 9.85 3.83 9.94
N TYR A 34 10.82 3.31 10.71
CA TYR A 34 11.65 2.18 10.32
C TYR A 34 10.90 0.86 10.57
N ILE A 35 10.61 0.13 9.49
CA ILE A 35 9.91 -1.16 9.54
C ILE A 35 10.74 -2.19 8.82
N ILE A 36 10.86 -3.38 9.42
CA ILE A 36 11.39 -4.57 8.77
C ILE A 36 10.21 -5.55 8.60
N PRO A 37 9.87 -5.96 7.36
CA PRO A 37 10.53 -5.59 6.11
C PRO A 37 10.23 -4.16 5.65
N GLU A 38 11.19 -3.57 4.94
CA GLU A 38 11.04 -2.24 4.36
C GLU A 38 9.92 -2.24 3.30
N ASN A 39 9.09 -1.19 3.28
CA ASN A 39 7.98 -1.04 2.34
C ASN A 39 7.03 -2.24 2.40
N LEU A 40 6.56 -2.54 3.62
CA LEU A 40 5.77 -3.72 3.92
C LEU A 40 4.47 -3.77 3.09
N VAL A 41 4.33 -4.84 2.31
CA VAL A 41 3.09 -5.25 1.67
C VAL A 41 2.64 -6.57 2.28
N LEU A 42 1.37 -6.63 2.70
CA LEU A 42 0.69 -7.85 3.12
C LEU A 42 -0.11 -8.41 1.95
N GLU A 43 -0.11 -9.73 1.77
CA GLU A 43 -1.12 -10.43 0.98
C GLU A 43 -1.91 -11.33 1.91
N ILE A 44 -3.22 -11.13 1.95
CA ILE A 44 -4.14 -11.89 2.78
C ILE A 44 -4.90 -12.84 1.86
N SER A 45 -4.86 -14.14 2.16
CA SER A 45 -5.77 -15.15 1.62
C SER A 45 -6.65 -15.71 2.74
N SER A 46 -7.55 -16.64 2.41
CA SER A 46 -8.42 -17.31 3.38
C SER A 46 -7.67 -18.02 4.52
N ASP A 47 -6.44 -18.46 4.27
CA ASP A 47 -5.66 -19.35 5.11
C ASP A 47 -4.18 -18.95 5.29
N THR A 48 -3.72 -17.92 4.59
CA THR A 48 -2.32 -17.45 4.67
C THR A 48 -2.22 -15.94 4.73
N LEU A 49 -1.20 -15.48 5.46
CA LEU A 49 -0.75 -14.11 5.49
C LEU A 49 0.69 -14.08 5.00
N LYS A 50 0.94 -13.43 3.86
CA LYS A 50 2.29 -13.28 3.29
C LYS A 50 2.79 -11.86 3.52
N PHE A 51 4.07 -11.74 3.87
CA PHE A 51 4.75 -10.47 4.10
C PHE A 51 5.79 -10.27 3.01
N PHE A 52 5.74 -9.13 2.34
CA PHE A 52 6.67 -8.75 1.30
C PHE A 52 7.43 -7.50 1.72
N SER A 53 8.70 -7.42 1.31
CA SER A 53 9.39 -6.14 1.18
C SER A 53 9.15 -5.65 -0.24
N PHE A 54 8.22 -4.71 -0.41
CA PHE A 54 7.66 -4.31 -1.70
C PHE A 54 7.08 -5.51 -2.48
N ASP A 55 7.84 -6.10 -3.40
CA ASP A 55 7.48 -7.26 -4.23
C ASP A 55 8.20 -8.56 -3.84
N THR A 56 9.16 -8.48 -2.92
CA THR A 56 9.99 -9.62 -2.52
C THR A 56 9.39 -10.31 -1.30
N LEU A 57 8.93 -11.56 -1.47
CA LEU A 57 8.38 -12.37 -0.38
C LEU A 57 9.43 -12.58 0.73
N LYS A 58 9.05 -12.31 1.97
CA LYS A 58 9.90 -12.49 3.16
C LYS A 58 9.42 -13.61 4.07
N SER A 59 8.11 -13.73 4.25
CA SER A 59 7.54 -14.80 5.07
C SER A 59 6.10 -15.10 4.68
N THR A 60 5.64 -16.27 5.10
CA THR A 60 4.26 -16.72 4.98
C THR A 60 3.85 -17.36 6.30
N ILE A 61 2.69 -16.98 6.81
CA ILE A 61 2.16 -17.46 8.08
C ILE A 61 0.78 -18.08 7.81
N PRO A 62 0.53 -19.32 8.25
CA PRO A 62 -0.81 -19.88 8.26
C PRO A 62 -1.71 -19.08 9.21
N ILE A 63 -2.89 -18.70 8.73
CA ILE A 63 -3.87 -17.96 9.52
C ILE A 63 -5.27 -18.55 9.39
N LYS A 64 -6.13 -18.18 10.32
CA LYS A 64 -7.57 -18.31 10.22
C LYS A 64 -8.20 -16.94 10.39
N ILE A 65 -9.13 -16.59 9.53
CA ILE A 65 -9.91 -15.35 9.62
C ILE A 65 -11.26 -15.66 10.27
N GLU A 66 -11.54 -14.99 11.38
CA GLU A 66 -12.82 -15.12 12.10
C GLU A 66 -13.39 -13.74 12.41
N LYS A 67 -14.45 -13.33 11.69
CA LYS A 67 -15.06 -12.00 11.80
C LYS A 67 -14.00 -10.88 11.65
N ASP A 68 -13.65 -10.23 12.75
CA ASP A 68 -12.71 -9.11 12.88
C ASP A 68 -11.34 -9.56 13.42
N LYS A 69 -10.99 -10.85 13.30
CA LYS A 69 -9.75 -11.41 13.84
C LYS A 69 -8.94 -12.16 12.80
N ILE A 70 -7.63 -11.96 12.86
CA ILE A 70 -6.63 -12.81 12.21
C ILE A 70 -5.96 -13.63 13.30
N ILE A 71 -6.11 -14.95 13.22
CA ILE A 71 -5.60 -15.90 14.21
C ILE A 71 -4.46 -16.69 13.56
N SER A 72 -3.28 -16.64 14.17
CA SER A 72 -2.14 -17.51 13.84
C SER A 72 -1.81 -18.40 15.03
N GLU A 73 -0.87 -19.34 14.88
CA GLU A 73 -0.41 -20.18 15.99
C GLU A 73 0.17 -19.37 17.17
N LYS A 74 0.75 -18.19 16.89
CA LYS A 74 1.51 -17.40 17.87
C LYS A 74 0.74 -16.21 18.42
N GLN A 75 -0.27 -15.73 17.70
CA GLN A 75 -0.88 -14.44 17.98
C GLN A 75 -2.31 -14.37 17.44
N VAL A 76 -3.15 -13.64 18.17
CA VAL A 76 -4.45 -13.15 17.71
C VAL A 76 -4.34 -11.65 17.50
N SER A 77 -4.70 -11.20 16.31
CA SER A 77 -4.74 -9.80 15.94
C SER A 77 -6.17 -9.39 15.61
N PHE A 78 -6.55 -8.18 15.97
CA PHE A 78 -7.88 -7.60 15.74
C PHE A 78 -7.83 -6.64 14.57
N ILE A 79 -8.89 -6.63 13.77
CA ILE A 79 -9.05 -5.77 12.60
C ILE A 79 -10.04 -4.66 12.95
N GLU A 80 -9.61 -3.42 12.75
CA GLU A 80 -10.48 -2.25 12.81
C GLU A 80 -10.63 -1.68 11.40
N VAL A 81 -11.84 -1.74 10.84
CA VAL A 81 -12.12 -1.24 9.50
C VAL A 81 -12.30 0.27 9.54
N ILE A 82 -11.56 0.98 8.68
CA ILE A 82 -11.73 2.42 8.49
C ILE A 82 -12.66 2.64 7.29
N ASN A 83 -12.39 1.99 6.17
CA ASN A 83 -13.26 1.91 5.00
C ASN A 83 -12.95 0.65 4.16
N GLU A 84 -13.61 0.48 3.02
CA GLU A 84 -13.44 -0.69 2.13
C GLU A 84 -11.98 -0.94 1.69
N ASN A 85 -11.15 0.11 1.63
CA ASN A 85 -9.77 0.04 1.15
C ASN A 85 -8.76 0.37 2.26
N ARG A 86 -9.17 0.41 3.54
CA ARG A 86 -8.30 0.81 4.65
C ARG A 86 -8.72 0.17 5.97
N PHE A 87 -7.76 -0.44 6.67
CA PHE A 87 -7.98 -0.99 8.01
C PHE A 87 -6.74 -0.86 8.89
N LYS A 88 -6.94 -1.06 10.19
CA LYS A 88 -5.87 -1.23 11.19
C LYS A 88 -5.83 -2.68 11.68
N ILE A 89 -4.63 -3.22 11.82
CA ILE A 89 -4.37 -4.44 12.59
C ILE A 89 -3.84 -4.03 13.94
N LYS A 90 -4.54 -4.46 15.00
CA LYS A 90 -4.16 -4.26 16.39
C LYS A 90 -3.70 -5.58 16.98
N SER A 91 -2.48 -5.61 17.49
CA SER A 91 -1.89 -6.84 18.03
C SER A 91 -1.02 -6.53 19.24
N GLN A 92 -0.98 -7.45 20.21
CA GLN A 92 -0.07 -7.32 21.35
C GLN A 92 1.37 -7.43 20.86
N GLY A 93 2.23 -6.53 21.31
CA GLY A 93 3.66 -6.56 21.03
C GLY A 93 4.44 -5.68 22.00
N THR A 94 5.75 -5.73 21.88
CA THR A 94 6.67 -4.98 22.74
C THR A 94 7.40 -3.93 21.91
N VAL A 95 7.31 -2.66 22.31
CA VAL A 95 8.06 -1.55 21.70
C VAL A 95 8.91 -0.91 22.79
N ASN A 96 10.22 -0.80 22.58
CA ASN A 96 11.16 -0.24 23.56
C ASN A 96 11.06 -0.88 24.97
N ASN A 97 10.90 -2.21 25.02
CA ASN A 97 10.69 -3.01 26.25
C ASN A 97 9.39 -2.70 27.01
N ILE A 98 8.41 -2.07 26.35
CA ILE A 98 7.08 -1.84 26.92
C ILE A 98 6.08 -2.68 26.12
N ASP A 99 5.41 -3.59 26.83
CA ASP A 99 4.31 -4.36 26.27
C ASP A 99 3.10 -3.46 26.05
N GLY A 100 2.49 -3.58 24.88
CA GLY A 100 1.36 -2.74 24.50
C GLY A 100 0.61 -3.26 23.28
N LEU A 101 -0.40 -2.50 22.90
CA LEU A 101 -1.15 -2.75 21.68
C LEU A 101 -0.49 -1.96 20.55
N ILE A 102 0.12 -2.68 19.61
CA ILE A 102 0.66 -2.09 18.38
C ILE A 102 -0.49 -2.02 17.37
N SER A 103 -0.72 -0.83 16.82
CA SER A 103 -1.74 -0.60 15.79
C SER A 103 -1.05 -0.19 14.50
N THR A 104 -1.18 -1.02 13.47
CA THR A 104 -0.61 -0.75 12.16
C THR A 104 -1.71 -0.60 11.13
N GLU A 105 -1.63 0.46 10.33
CA GLU A 105 -2.62 0.77 9.31
C GLU A 105 -2.18 0.34 7.92
N TYR A 106 -3.14 -0.14 7.13
CA TYR A 106 -2.92 -0.70 5.80
C TYR A 106 -3.95 -0.16 4.81
N VAL A 107 -3.52 0.03 3.56
CA VAL A 107 -4.38 0.40 2.43
C VAL A 107 -4.38 -0.67 1.35
N ARG A 108 -5.53 -0.91 0.73
CA ARG A 108 -5.64 -1.89 -0.35
C ARG A 108 -4.88 -1.40 -1.58
N LEU A 109 -4.12 -2.28 -2.21
CA LEU A 109 -3.53 -2.01 -3.51
C LEU A 109 -4.61 -2.14 -4.59
N ILE A 110 -4.97 -1.02 -5.19
CA ILE A 110 -5.97 -0.94 -6.26
C ILE A 110 -5.30 -0.68 -7.61
N PRO A 111 -5.85 -1.23 -8.72
CA PRO A 111 -5.33 -0.97 -10.06
C PRO A 111 -5.21 0.52 -10.36
N THR A 112 -4.06 0.95 -10.90
CA THR A 112 -3.86 2.33 -11.32
C THR A 112 -4.74 2.65 -12.52
N LYS A 113 -5.53 3.71 -12.41
CA LYS A 113 -6.38 4.20 -13.51
C LYS A 113 -5.52 5.02 -14.48
N THR A 114 -5.29 4.49 -15.69
CA THR A 114 -4.53 5.19 -16.73
C THR A 114 -4.79 4.58 -18.11
N ASN A 115 -4.68 5.41 -19.14
CA ASN A 115 -4.60 4.99 -20.55
C ASN A 115 -3.16 5.14 -21.12
N LEU A 116 -2.21 5.54 -20.27
CA LEU A 116 -0.81 5.74 -20.65
C LEU A 116 -0.02 4.45 -20.44
N SER A 117 0.92 4.19 -21.33
CA SER A 117 1.98 3.20 -21.11
C SER A 117 2.94 3.63 -19.99
N SER A 118 3.68 2.68 -19.43
CA SER A 118 4.74 2.98 -18.46
C SER A 118 5.82 3.90 -19.02
N GLU A 119 6.13 3.81 -20.32
CA GLU A 119 7.07 4.70 -20.99
C GLU A 119 6.55 6.12 -21.11
N GLU A 120 5.25 6.30 -21.39
CA GLU A 120 4.62 7.62 -21.41
C GLU A 120 4.57 8.25 -20.03
N ILE A 121 4.23 7.48 -18.99
CA ILE A 121 4.21 7.97 -17.59
C ILE A 121 5.60 8.45 -17.19
N GLN A 122 6.66 7.71 -17.51
CA GLN A 122 8.04 8.05 -17.16
C GLN A 122 8.58 9.31 -17.87
N LYS A 123 7.92 9.77 -18.94
CA LYS A 123 8.26 11.02 -19.65
C LYS A 123 7.57 12.26 -19.07
N LEU A 124 6.65 12.06 -18.13
CA LEU A 124 5.93 13.15 -17.47
C LEU A 124 6.63 13.53 -16.16
N SER A 125 6.49 14.80 -15.79
CA SER A 125 6.95 15.34 -14.51
C SER A 125 5.75 15.93 -13.78
N PHE A 126 5.67 15.73 -12.47
CA PHE A 126 4.56 16.22 -11.65
C PHE A 126 5.07 16.89 -10.39
N GLN A 127 4.46 18.00 -9.99
CA GLN A 127 4.70 18.65 -8.71
C GLN A 127 3.57 18.33 -7.75
N PHE A 128 3.92 17.87 -6.55
CA PHE A 128 2.99 17.54 -5.47
C PHE A 128 3.17 18.52 -4.31
N ASN A 129 2.09 18.73 -3.57
CA ASN A 129 2.11 19.42 -2.27
C ASN A 129 1.51 18.49 -1.22
N TRP A 130 2.30 18.18 -0.19
CA TRP A 130 1.85 17.43 0.98
C TRP A 130 2.25 18.18 2.24
N ARG A 131 1.26 18.70 3.00
CA ARG A 131 1.51 19.44 4.26
C ARG A 131 2.53 20.58 4.10
N ASP A 132 2.39 21.37 3.05
CA ASP A 132 3.28 22.47 2.69
C ASP A 132 4.68 22.04 2.21
N ASP A 133 4.99 20.75 2.22
CA ASP A 133 6.18 20.20 1.57
C ASP A 133 5.91 19.94 0.08
N MET A 134 6.62 20.68 -0.76
CA MET A 134 6.59 20.49 -2.21
C MET A 134 7.66 19.51 -2.65
N PHE A 135 7.29 18.54 -3.49
CA PHE A 135 8.24 17.67 -4.16
C PHE A 135 7.86 17.46 -5.62
N THR A 136 8.87 17.34 -6.48
CA THR A 136 8.68 17.10 -7.90
C THR A 136 9.11 15.69 -8.24
N VAL A 137 8.25 14.97 -8.93
CA VAL A 137 8.50 13.62 -9.42
C VAL A 137 8.99 13.73 -10.86
N ILE A 138 10.24 13.32 -11.06
CA ILE A 138 10.86 13.17 -12.38
C ILE A 138 11.48 11.77 -12.41
N PHE A 139 10.94 10.90 -13.25
CA PHE A 139 11.38 9.50 -13.30
C PHE A 139 12.75 9.34 -13.96
N ASN A 140 13.51 8.36 -13.49
CA ASN A 140 14.82 7.95 -14.04
C ASN A 140 15.87 9.07 -14.13
N LYS A 141 15.70 10.13 -13.36
CA LYS A 141 16.66 11.23 -13.24
C LYS A 141 17.35 11.15 -11.89
N GLU A 142 18.68 11.19 -11.93
CA GLU A 142 19.51 11.34 -10.75
C GLU A 142 19.35 12.76 -10.21
N LEU A 143 18.88 12.89 -8.96
CA LEU A 143 18.70 14.15 -8.26
C LEU A 143 19.80 14.31 -7.22
N GLY A 144 20.57 15.40 -7.35
CA GLY A 144 21.67 15.73 -6.45
C GLY A 144 22.89 16.23 -7.21
N ASP A 145 23.94 16.63 -6.48
CA ASP A 145 25.19 17.12 -7.06
C ASP A 145 26.07 15.95 -7.51
N PRO A 146 26.40 15.80 -8.81
CA PRO A 146 27.31 14.77 -9.30
C PRO A 146 28.71 14.82 -8.67
N GLN A 147 29.13 16.00 -8.20
CA GLN A 147 30.42 16.18 -7.54
C GLN A 147 30.38 15.62 -6.11
N LEU A 148 29.23 15.74 -5.44
CA LEU A 148 28.98 15.09 -4.14
C LEU A 148 29.05 13.56 -4.26
N LEU A 149 28.40 12.97 -5.29
CA LEU A 149 28.44 11.52 -5.57
C LEU A 149 29.88 10.98 -5.62
N LYS A 150 30.77 11.68 -6.36
CA LYS A 150 32.18 11.30 -6.49
C LYS A 150 32.94 11.40 -5.16
N ASN A 151 32.63 12.40 -4.35
CA ASN A 151 33.33 12.65 -3.09
C ASN A 151 32.93 11.65 -1.99
N ILE A 152 31.68 11.18 -1.99
CA ILE A 152 31.16 10.23 -0.99
C ILE A 152 31.21 8.76 -1.45
N GLY A 153 31.56 8.50 -2.72
CA GLY A 153 31.69 7.14 -3.26
C GLY A 153 30.36 6.40 -3.43
N LEU A 154 29.23 7.12 -3.50
CA LEU A 154 27.92 6.54 -3.79
C LEU A 154 27.67 6.52 -5.31
N SER A 155 26.92 5.52 -5.78
CA SER A 155 26.52 5.42 -7.18
C SER A 155 25.26 6.23 -7.52
N GLU A 156 24.40 6.49 -6.52
CA GLU A 156 23.12 7.23 -6.65
C GLU A 156 22.88 8.01 -5.33
N LEU A 157 22.30 9.21 -5.41
CA LEU A 157 21.88 10.08 -4.30
C LEU A 157 20.38 9.92 -4.09
N ILE A 158 19.57 10.44 -5.01
CA ILE A 158 18.11 10.35 -4.99
C ILE A 158 17.62 10.05 -6.40
N LYS A 159 16.81 8.99 -6.54
CA LYS A 159 16.25 8.59 -7.83
C LYS A 159 14.82 8.10 -7.65
N MET A 160 13.95 8.50 -8.57
CA MET A 160 12.56 8.06 -8.57
C MET A 160 12.32 7.10 -9.74
N ASN A 161 11.85 5.90 -9.43
CA ASN A 161 11.54 4.87 -10.41
C ASN A 161 10.04 4.62 -10.44
N LEU A 162 9.51 4.36 -11.64
CA LEU A 162 8.15 3.84 -11.80
C LEU A 162 8.21 2.32 -11.66
N GLU A 163 7.64 1.79 -10.57
CA GLU A 163 7.60 0.36 -10.30
C GLU A 163 6.16 -0.15 -10.28
N LYS A 164 5.96 -1.47 -10.23
CA LYS A 164 4.63 -2.06 -10.31
C LYS A 164 4.50 -3.29 -9.42
N ILE A 165 3.38 -3.41 -8.71
CA ILE A 165 2.89 -4.64 -8.10
C ILE A 165 1.53 -4.94 -8.73
N ASP A 166 1.41 -6.07 -9.40
CA ASP A 166 0.23 -6.48 -10.16
C ASP A 166 -0.24 -5.41 -11.17
N LEU A 167 -1.35 -4.73 -10.87
CA LEU A 167 -1.94 -3.65 -11.68
C LEU A 167 -1.74 -2.26 -11.08
N THR A 168 -1.02 -2.16 -9.96
CA THR A 168 -0.76 -0.89 -9.25
C THR A 168 0.63 -0.40 -9.59
N TYR A 169 0.73 0.80 -10.17
CA TYR A 169 1.99 1.52 -10.32
C TYR A 169 2.37 2.25 -9.04
N PHE A 170 3.66 2.41 -8.82
CA PHE A 170 4.24 3.09 -7.69
C PHE A 170 5.29 4.10 -8.13
N ILE A 171 5.35 5.22 -7.43
CA ILE A 171 6.57 6.03 -7.36
C ILE A 171 7.42 5.43 -6.25
N SER A 172 8.58 4.92 -6.61
CA SER A 172 9.57 4.43 -5.64
C SER A 172 10.73 5.40 -5.58
N ILE A 173 10.94 5.98 -4.41
CA ILE A 173 12.02 6.91 -4.12
C ILE A 173 13.17 6.11 -3.51
N TYR A 174 14.28 6.09 -4.24
CA TYR A 174 15.53 5.49 -3.85
C TYR A 174 16.46 6.56 -3.31
N GLU A 175 17.07 6.30 -2.16
CA GLU A 175 18.15 7.12 -1.61
C GLU A 175 19.37 6.24 -1.39
N SER A 176 20.52 6.64 -1.93
CA SER A 176 21.75 5.83 -1.85
C SER A 176 21.56 4.39 -2.34
N GLY A 177 20.78 4.21 -3.42
CA GLY A 177 20.44 2.91 -4.01
C GLY A 177 19.45 2.06 -3.21
N THR A 178 18.91 2.56 -2.09
CA THR A 178 17.92 1.84 -1.25
C THR A 178 16.54 2.44 -1.40
N ARG A 179 15.51 1.61 -1.61
CA ARG A 179 14.10 2.06 -1.72
C ARG A 179 13.59 2.55 -0.36
N LYS A 180 13.53 3.85 -0.14
CA LYS A 180 13.10 4.45 1.14
C LYS A 180 11.59 4.59 1.24
N THR A 181 11.00 5.13 0.18
CA THR A 181 9.58 5.53 0.16
C THR A 181 8.91 5.00 -1.09
N VAL A 182 7.67 4.56 -0.94
CA VAL A 182 6.81 4.13 -2.04
C VAL A 182 5.46 4.83 -1.95
N PHE A 183 4.99 5.35 -3.07
CA PHE A 183 3.65 5.92 -3.19
C PHE A 183 2.89 5.19 -4.28
N PRO A 184 1.81 4.46 -3.96
CA PRO A 184 0.97 3.85 -4.98
C PRO A 184 0.20 4.95 -5.72
N ILE A 185 0.08 4.77 -7.04
CA ILE A 185 -0.57 5.70 -7.95
C ILE A 185 -2.01 5.23 -8.13
N LYS A 186 -2.97 6.06 -7.70
CA LYS A 186 -4.41 5.81 -7.89
C LYS A 186 -4.81 6.08 -9.34
N GLU A 187 -4.36 7.22 -9.88
CA GLU A 187 -4.67 7.68 -11.23
C GLU A 187 -3.48 8.44 -11.81
N VAL A 188 -3.22 8.26 -13.10
CA VAL A 188 -2.27 9.11 -13.83
C VAL A 188 -2.80 9.40 -15.23
N SER A 189 -2.67 10.66 -15.62
CA SER A 189 -3.05 11.19 -16.93
C SER A 189 -1.93 12.08 -17.47
N LYS A 190 -2.16 12.73 -18.61
CA LYS A 190 -1.19 13.68 -19.16
C LYS A 190 -1.08 14.97 -18.36
N ASP A 191 -2.05 15.27 -17.49
CA ASP A 191 -2.15 16.58 -16.82
C ASP A 191 -1.99 16.48 -15.31
N ARG A 192 -2.38 15.34 -14.72
CA ARG A 192 -2.31 15.11 -13.28
C ARG A 192 -1.95 13.69 -12.90
N MET A 193 -1.45 13.52 -11.68
CA MET A 193 -1.23 12.25 -11.01
C MET A 193 -1.81 12.29 -9.60
N ILE A 194 -2.49 11.23 -9.17
CA ILE A 194 -3.06 11.10 -7.83
C ILE A 194 -2.38 9.95 -7.11
N LEU A 195 -1.71 10.26 -6.01
CA LEU A 195 -1.13 9.29 -5.09
C LEU A 195 -2.11 8.99 -3.96
N TYR A 196 -1.98 7.82 -3.35
CA TYR A 196 -2.76 7.45 -2.16
C TYR A 196 -1.89 6.72 -1.14
N GLY A 197 -2.46 6.43 0.03
CA GLY A 197 -1.76 5.66 1.07
C GLY A 197 -1.00 6.52 2.07
N THR A 198 -1.30 7.82 2.13
CA THR A 198 -0.84 8.69 3.22
C THR A 198 -1.44 8.24 4.56
N PRO A 199 -0.72 8.45 5.68
CA PRO A 199 -1.19 8.06 7.01
C PRO A 199 -2.38 8.90 7.49
N ASP A 200 -2.53 10.11 6.95
CA ASP A 200 -3.48 11.11 7.42
C ASP A 200 -4.33 11.66 6.27
N GLU A 201 -5.45 12.28 6.63
CA GLU A 201 -6.30 12.98 5.68
C GLU A 201 -5.64 14.28 5.15
N PRO A 202 -5.84 14.61 3.85
CA PRO A 202 -6.51 13.79 2.85
C PRO A 202 -5.66 12.55 2.49
N TYR A 203 -6.27 11.37 2.43
CA TYR A 203 -5.58 10.10 2.17
C TYR A 203 -4.94 9.98 0.76
N GLU A 204 -4.99 11.07 0.01
CA GLU A 204 -4.61 11.22 -1.38
C GLU A 204 -3.85 12.53 -1.57
N ILE A 205 -2.88 12.50 -2.47
CA ILE A 205 -2.07 13.66 -2.85
C ILE A 205 -2.26 13.87 -4.35
N VAL A 206 -2.65 15.08 -4.74
CA VAL A 206 -2.79 15.45 -6.15
C VAL A 206 -1.53 16.18 -6.59
N GLY A 207 -0.95 15.71 -7.70
CA GLY A 207 0.17 16.34 -8.37
C GLY A 207 -0.26 16.86 -9.74
N GLU A 208 0.17 18.08 -10.03
CA GLU A 208 -0.08 18.74 -11.30
C GLU A 208 1.15 18.60 -12.20
N LYS A 209 0.94 18.45 -13.50
CA LYS A 209 2.03 18.35 -14.45
C LYS A 209 2.89 19.61 -14.45
N VAL A 210 4.20 19.42 -14.55
CA VAL A 210 5.19 20.47 -14.80
C VAL A 210 6.02 20.17 -16.05
N GLU A 211 6.54 21.22 -16.68
CA GLU A 211 7.41 21.15 -17.86
C GLU A 211 8.85 20.76 -17.52
#